data_AF-A0A545TQB3-F1
#
_entry.id   AF-A0A545TQB3-F1
#
_cell.length_a   1.000
_cell.length_b   1.000
_cell.length_c   1.000
_cell.angle_alpha   90.00
_cell.angle_beta   90.00
_cell.angle_gamma   90.00
#
_symmetry.space_group_name_H-M   'P 1'
#
loop_
_entity.id
_entity.type
_entity.pdbx_description
1 polymer ?
#
loop_
_entity_poly.entity_id
_entity_poly.type
_entity_poly.pdbx_seq_one_letter_code
_entity_poly.pdbx_strand_id
1 'polypeptide(L)'
;MATLAALLYHLLPLFPDLSAVWLAENLRNAIFINVILAVFNMLPLPPLDGGRVAVGLLPYPLAVRLASVERFGFFILIGLILLPTLAGQYGQYVNVIGWIIWPPIEVLVRFFYSLAGLL
;
A
#
# COMPACT_ATOMS: atom_id res chain seq x y z
N MET A 1 -9.40 -8.05 -4.34
CA MET A 1 -8.22 -8.64 -5.00
C MET A 1 -7.30 -9.35 -4.01
N ALA A 2 -6.82 -8.71 -2.93
CA ALA A 2 -6.09 -9.42 -1.85
C ALA A 2 -6.90 -10.58 -1.22
N THR A 3 -8.21 -10.40 -1.04
CA THR A 3 -9.14 -11.45 -0.61
C THR A 3 -9.14 -12.66 -1.53
N LEU A 4 -9.18 -12.45 -2.85
CA LEU A 4 -9.15 -13.53 -3.84
C LEU A 4 -7.82 -14.27 -3.80
N ALA A 5 -6.70 -13.56 -3.66
CA ALA A 5 -5.38 -14.18 -3.52
C ALA A 5 -5.28 -15.05 -2.25
N ALA A 6 -5.83 -14.59 -1.11
CA ALA A 6 -5.90 -15.36 0.12
C ALA A 6 -6.79 -16.62 -0.02
N LEU A 7 -7.93 -16.51 -0.72
CA LEU A 7 -8.79 -17.66 -1.00
C LEU A 7 -8.13 -18.68 -1.93
N LEU A 8 -7.46 -18.21 -3.00
CA LEU A 8 -6.69 -19.08 -3.90
C LEU A 8 -5.57 -19.85 -3.18
N TYR A 9 -5.08 -19.32 -2.05
CA TYR A 9 -4.06 -20.00 -1.26
C TYR A 9 -4.53 -21.36 -0.75
N HIS A 10 -5.83 -21.53 -0.48
CA HIS A 10 -6.41 -22.80 -0.01
C HIS A 10 -6.44 -23.88 -1.10
N LEU A 11 -6.20 -23.52 -2.36
CA LEU A 11 -6.14 -24.45 -3.48
C LEU A 11 -4.73 -25.00 -3.72
N LEU A 12 -3.70 -24.49 -3.02
CA LEU A 12 -2.32 -24.98 -3.13
C LEU A 12 -2.16 -26.50 -2.94
N PRO A 13 -2.87 -27.15 -1.99
CA PRO A 13 -2.73 -28.60 -1.78
C PRO A 13 -3.13 -29.45 -3.00
N LEU A 14 -3.80 -28.86 -3.99
CA LEU A 14 -4.21 -29.54 -5.23
C LEU A 14 -3.11 -29.56 -6.30
N PHE A 15 -1.99 -28.85 -6.10
CA PHE A 15 -0.93 -28.70 -7.08
C PHE A 15 0.32 -29.52 -6.71
N PRO A 16 1.09 -29.99 -7.71
CA PRO A 16 2.41 -30.60 -7.49
C PRO A 16 3.38 -29.66 -6.76
N ASP A 17 4.29 -30.22 -5.94
CA ASP A 17 5.14 -29.48 -5.00
C ASP A 17 5.90 -28.28 -5.63
N LEU A 18 6.53 -28.48 -6.80
CA LEU A 18 7.27 -27.41 -7.49
C LEU A 18 6.37 -26.25 -7.94
N SER A 19 5.19 -26.56 -8.48
CA SER A 19 4.21 -25.56 -8.89
C SER A 19 3.50 -24.91 -7.69
N ALA A 20 3.29 -25.67 -6.61
CA ALA A 20 2.66 -25.17 -5.39
C ALA A 20 3.54 -24.11 -4.71
N VAL A 21 4.86 -24.35 -4.61
CA VAL A 21 5.81 -23.35 -4.08
C VAL A 21 5.84 -22.08 -4.93
N TRP A 22 5.88 -22.23 -6.26
CA TRP A 22 5.85 -21.07 -7.15
C TRP A 22 4.54 -20.28 -7.01
N LEU A 23 3.39 -20.97 -6.95
CA LEU A 23 2.08 -20.34 -6.78
C LEU A 23 1.97 -19.65 -5.41
N ALA A 24 2.51 -20.27 -4.36
CA ALA A 24 2.55 -19.72 -3.00
C ALA A 24 3.22 -18.35 -2.95
N GLU A 25 4.42 -18.25 -3.53
CA GLU A 25 5.18 -17.01 -3.56
C GLU A 25 4.49 -15.93 -4.39
N ASN A 26 3.88 -16.30 -5.52
CA ASN A 26 3.12 -15.35 -6.33
C ASN A 26 1.88 -14.82 -5.60
N LEU A 27 1.13 -15.69 -4.91
CA LEU A 27 -0.03 -15.27 -4.13
C LEU A 27 0.36 -14.41 -2.93
N ARG A 28 1.48 -14.74 -2.25
CA ARG A 28 2.06 -13.93 -1.18
C ARG A 28 2.40 -12.53 -1.67
N ASN A 29 3.12 -12.44 -2.79
CA ASN A 29 3.45 -11.17 -3.44
C ASN A 29 2.19 -10.40 -3.87
N ALA A 30 1.18 -11.10 -4.40
CA ALA A 30 -0.08 -10.48 -4.78
C ALA A 30 -0.80 -9.87 -3.56
N ILE A 31 -0.90 -10.59 -2.44
CA ILE A 31 -1.47 -10.06 -1.18
C ILE A 31 -0.69 -8.82 -0.75
N PHE A 32 0.64 -8.93 -0.67
CA PHE A 32 1.51 -7.84 -0.21
C PHE A 32 1.38 -6.58 -1.07
N ILE A 33 1.46 -6.72 -2.40
CA ILE A 33 1.33 -5.60 -3.35
C ILE A 33 -0.06 -4.95 -3.23
N ASN A 34 -1.12 -5.75 -3.14
CA ASN A 34 -2.48 -5.21 -3.01
C ASN A 34 -2.69 -4.46 -1.68
N VAL A 35 -2.14 -4.98 -0.58
CA VAL A 35 -2.22 -4.30 0.72
C VAL A 35 -1.44 -2.99 0.69
N ILE A 36 -0.22 -3.00 0.15
CA ILE A 36 0.58 -1.80 -0.05
C ILE A 36 -0.21 -0.76 -0.83
N LEU A 37 -0.71 -1.13 -2.02
CA LEU A 37 -1.49 -0.22 -2.86
C LEU A 37 -2.74 0.32 -2.13
N ALA A 38 -3.42 -0.51 -1.35
CA ALA A 38 -4.57 -0.09 -0.56
C ALA A 38 -4.18 0.95 0.50
N VAL A 39 -3.12 0.70 1.28
CA VAL A 39 -2.65 1.64 2.31
C VAL A 39 -2.16 2.95 1.68
N PHE A 40 -1.41 2.88 0.58
CA PHE A 40 -1.01 4.08 -0.17
C PHE A 40 -2.23 4.86 -0.66
N ASN A 41 -3.24 4.19 -1.24
CA ASN A 41 -4.48 4.83 -1.68
C ASN A 41 -5.32 5.41 -0.55
N MET A 42 -5.10 5.04 0.72
CA MET A 42 -5.80 5.65 1.87
C MET A 42 -5.13 6.93 2.37
N LEU A 43 -3.93 7.28 1.89
CA LEU A 43 -3.27 8.51 2.29
C LEU A 43 -4.02 9.73 1.74
N PRO A 44 -4.25 10.78 2.55
CA PRO A 44 -4.92 12.01 2.12
C PRO A 44 -3.97 12.91 1.31
N LEU A 45 -3.37 12.35 0.27
CA LEU A 45 -2.42 13.00 -0.63
C LEU A 45 -2.94 12.90 -2.07
N PRO A 46 -3.07 14.02 -2.81
CA PRO A 46 -3.34 13.94 -4.24
C PRO A 46 -2.14 13.28 -4.94
N PRO A 47 -2.29 12.41 -5.96
CA PRO A 47 -3.47 12.00 -6.75
C PRO A 47 -4.14 10.69 -6.24
N LEU A 48 -3.85 10.28 -5.01
CA LEU A 48 -4.33 9.03 -4.42
C LEU A 48 -5.81 9.17 -4.02
N ASP A 49 -6.53 8.05 -3.97
CA ASP A 49 -7.98 8.04 -3.72
C ASP A 49 -8.35 8.68 -2.38
N GLY A 50 -7.52 8.53 -1.35
CA GLY A 50 -7.69 9.12 -0.02
C GLY A 50 -7.65 10.64 -0.05
N GLY A 51 -6.93 11.25 -1.00
CA GLY A 51 -6.96 12.69 -1.25
C GLY A 51 -8.35 13.15 -1.71
N ARG A 52 -9.00 12.38 -2.60
CA ARG A 52 -10.35 12.69 -3.09
C ARG A 52 -11.41 12.51 -2.00
N VAL A 53 -11.28 11.45 -1.19
CA VAL A 53 -12.14 11.23 -0.03
C VAL A 53 -11.99 12.38 0.98
N ALA A 54 -10.77 12.83 1.25
CA ALA A 54 -10.53 13.96 2.13
C ALA A 54 -11.16 15.26 1.60
N VAL A 55 -11.08 15.55 0.30
CA VAL A 55 -11.76 16.71 -0.31
C VAL A 55 -13.27 16.64 -0.09
N GLY A 56 -13.89 15.46 -0.25
CA GLY A 56 -15.33 15.28 -0.06
C GLY A 56 -15.81 15.37 1.39
N LEU A 57 -14.93 15.11 2.36
CA LEU A 57 -15.25 15.18 3.80
C LEU A 57 -15.01 16.57 4.41
N LEU A 58 -14.16 17.39 3.79
CA LEU A 58 -13.77 18.69 4.32
C LEU A 58 -14.80 19.80 3.99
N PRO A 59 -14.99 20.80 4.88
CA PRO A 59 -15.82 21.95 4.58
C PRO A 59 -15.24 22.75 3.40
N TYR A 60 -16.12 23.40 2.63
CA TYR A 60 -15.81 24.06 1.35
C TYR A 60 -14.49 24.85 1.29
N PRO A 61 -14.12 25.68 2.29
CA PRO A 61 -12.87 26.44 2.24
C PRO A 61 -11.61 25.56 2.26
N LEU A 62 -11.65 24.43 2.96
CA LEU A 62 -10.55 23.48 3.06
C LEU A 62 -10.52 22.55 1.85
N ALA A 63 -11.69 22.15 1.33
CA ALA A 63 -11.81 21.36 0.12
C ALA A 63 -11.16 22.07 -1.10
N VAL A 64 -11.42 23.37 -1.27
CA VAL A 64 -10.81 24.17 -2.35
C VAL A 64 -9.28 24.25 -2.22
N ARG A 65 -8.76 24.38 -0.99
CA ARG A 65 -7.31 24.37 -0.75
C ARG A 65 -6.70 23.03 -1.14
N LEU A 66 -7.28 21.92 -0.68
CA LEU A 66 -6.77 20.59 -0.99
C LEU A 66 -6.87 20.25 -2.48
N ALA A 67 -7.97 20.65 -3.14
CA ALA A 67 -8.13 20.49 -4.59
C ALA A 67 -7.08 21.28 -5.39
N SER A 68 -6.64 22.45 -4.90
CA SER A 68 -5.58 23.21 -5.56
C SER A 68 -4.21 22.50 -5.52
N VAL A 69 -3.98 21.64 -4.52
CA VAL A 69 -2.78 20.81 -4.41
C VAL A 69 -2.81 19.64 -5.40
N GLU A 70 -3.99 19.24 -5.89
CA GLU A 70 -4.15 18.13 -6.85
C GLU A 70 -3.34 18.31 -8.12
N ARG A 71 -3.21 19.56 -8.60
CA ARG A 71 -2.40 19.89 -9.78
C ARG A 71 -0.92 19.54 -9.63
N PHE A 72 -0.42 19.46 -8.39
CA PHE A 72 0.96 19.10 -8.07
C PHE A 72 1.08 17.65 -7.61
N GLY A 73 -0.01 16.87 -7.56
CA GLY A 73 -0.03 15.53 -7.00
C GLY A 73 1.06 14.61 -7.57
N PHE A 74 1.28 14.67 -8.88
CA PHE A 74 2.35 13.88 -9.52
C PHE A 74 3.75 14.24 -9.00
N PHE A 75 4.05 15.53 -8.85
CA PHE A 75 5.34 15.99 -8.32
C PHE A 75 5.50 15.66 -6.83
N ILE A 76 4.41 15.72 -6.06
CA ILE A 76 4.40 15.30 -4.65
C ILE A 76 4.73 13.82 -4.53
N LEU A 77 4.15 12.96 -5.38
CA LEU A 77 4.41 11.53 -5.39
C LEU A 77 5.89 11.24 -5.72
N ILE A 78 6.45 11.92 -6.72
CA ILE A 78 7.87 11.82 -7.07
C ILE A 78 8.74 12.23 -5.90
N GLY A 79 8.44 13.37 -5.26
CA GLY A 79 9.15 13.82 -4.07
C GLY A 79 9.09 12.81 -2.94
N LEU A 80 7.93 12.19 -2.71
CA LEU A 80 7.71 11.19 -1.68
C LEU A 80 8.61 9.95 -1.86
N ILE A 81 8.89 9.56 -3.10
CA ILE A 81 9.74 8.41 -3.44
C ILE A 81 11.24 8.79 -3.47
N LEU A 82 11.56 9.98 -3.99
CA LEU A 82 12.95 10.42 -4.17
C LEU A 82 13.58 11.00 -2.90
N LEU A 83 12.82 11.71 -2.05
CA LEU A 83 13.37 12.33 -0.85
C LEU A 83 14.01 11.31 0.13
N PRO A 84 13.36 10.17 0.45
CA PRO A 84 13.96 9.18 1.36
C PRO A 84 15.18 8.48 0.75
N THR A 85 15.17 8.24 -0.56
CA THR A 85 16.28 7.57 -1.27
C THR A 85 17.51 8.48 -1.38
N LEU A 86 17.30 9.79 -1.52
CA LEU A 86 18.37 10.79 -1.49
C LEU A 86 18.89 11.01 -0.05
N ALA A 87 18.00 11.11 0.95
CA ALA A 87 18.38 11.27 2.35
C ALA A 87 19.20 10.09 2.89
N GLY A 88 18.88 8.87 2.45
CA GLY A 88 19.65 7.66 2.79
C GLY A 88 21.12 7.71 2.35
N GLN A 89 21.44 8.43 1.26
CA GLN A 89 22.83 8.59 0.79
C GLN A 89 23.68 9.45 1.73
N TYR A 90 23.06 10.30 2.56
CA TYR A 90 23.73 11.16 3.53
C TYR A 90 23.82 10.52 4.93
N GLY A 91 23.49 9.23 5.08
CA GLY A 91 23.58 8.51 6.36
C GLY A 91 22.47 8.83 7.36
N GLN A 92 21.45 9.60 6.95
CA GLN A 92 20.27 9.92 7.76
C GLN A 92 19.06 9.17 7.20
N TYR A 93 18.81 7.95 7.69
CA TYR A 93 17.67 7.13 7.29
C TYR A 93 16.38 7.54 8.02
N VAL A 94 15.90 8.76 7.79
CA VAL A 94 14.62 9.21 8.38
C VAL A 94 13.48 8.88 7.40
N ASN A 95 13.02 7.62 7.42
CA ASN A 95 11.87 7.20 6.61
C ASN A 95 10.54 7.53 7.32
N VAL A 96 10.19 8.82 7.41
CA VAL A 96 8.95 9.30 8.04
C VAL A 96 7.71 8.64 7.42
N ILE A 97 7.74 8.47 6.11
CA ILE A 97 6.66 7.84 5.33
C ILE A 97 6.52 6.37 5.73
N GLY A 98 7.64 5.65 5.78
CA GLY A 98 7.68 4.26 6.23
C GLY A 98 7.19 4.10 7.67
N TRP A 99 7.49 5.03 8.57
CA TRP A 99 7.02 4.96 9.95
C TRP A 99 5.49 5.05 10.06
N ILE A 100 4.84 5.83 9.19
CA ILE A 100 3.38 5.97 9.14
C ILE A 100 2.73 4.80 8.38
N ILE A 101 3.33 4.36 7.28
CA ILE A 101 2.74 3.40 6.35
C ILE A 101 2.98 1.95 6.77
N TRP A 102 4.12 1.62 7.39
CA TRP A 102 4.44 0.23 7.72
C TRP A 102 3.51 -0.41 8.75
N PRO A 103 3.15 0.24 9.87
CA PRO A 103 2.26 -0.36 10.85
C PRO A 103 0.92 -0.85 10.27
N PRO A 104 0.16 -0.04 9.50
CA PRO A 104 -1.09 -0.53 8.90
C PRO A 104 -0.85 -1.62 7.85
N ILE A 105 0.22 -1.57 7.06
CA ILE A 105 0.55 -2.66 6.13
C ILE A 105 0.77 -3.96 6.90
N GLU A 106 1.56 -3.95 7.97
CA GLU A 106 1.87 -5.15 8.73
C GLU A 106 0.62 -5.80 9.32
N VAL A 107 -0.26 -4.99 9.92
CA VAL A 107 -1.54 -5.46 10.48
C VAL A 107 -2.41 -6.09 9.38
N LEU A 108 -2.54 -5.42 8.23
CA LEU A 108 -3.36 -5.92 7.13
C LEU A 108 -2.77 -7.17 6.47
N VAL A 109 -1.46 -7.21 6.24
CA VAL A 109 -0.78 -8.39 5.69
C VAL A 109 -0.94 -9.58 6.64
N ARG A 110 -0.72 -9.39 7.95
CA ARG A 110 -0.94 -10.43 8.95
C ARG A 110 -2.38 -10.93 8.94
N PHE A 111 -3.36 -10.04 8.83
CA PHE A 111 -4.76 -10.40 8.68
C PHE A 111 -5.02 -11.22 7.41
N PHE A 112 -4.49 -10.83 6.26
CA PHE A 112 -4.68 -11.61 5.03
C PHE A 112 -3.92 -12.94 5.04
N TYR A 113 -2.77 -13.01 5.71
CA TYR A 113 -2.03 -14.27 5.88
C TYR A 113 -2.74 -15.21 6.85
N SER A 114 -3.35 -14.72 7.93
CA SER A 114 -4.17 -15.58 8.80
C SER A 114 -5.40 -16.09 8.06
N LEU A 115 -6.04 -15.25 7.23
CA LEU A 115 -7.11 -15.69 6.34
C LEU A 115 -6.66 -16.73 5.33
N ALA A 116 -5.42 -16.67 4.85
CA ALA A 116 -4.84 -17.64 3.92
C ALA A 116 -4.34 -18.93 4.61
N GLY A 117 -4.40 -19.04 5.94
CA GLY A 117 -3.88 -20.20 6.69
C GLY A 117 -2.35 -20.26 6.77
N LEU A 118 -1.66 -19.13 6.60
CA LEU A 118 -0.20 -19.00 6.61
C LEU A 118 0.41 -18.70 8.00
N LEU A 119 -0.45 -18.40 8.98
CA LEU A 119 -0.13 -18.08 10.38
C LEU A 119 -0.88 -19.05 11.29
#